data_AF-A0A7W1B980-F1
#
_entry.id   AF-A0A7W1B980-F1
#
_cell.length_a   1.000
_cell.length_b   1.000
_cell.length_c   1.000
_cell.angle_alpha   90.00
_cell.angle_beta   90.00
_cell.angle_gamma   90.00
#
_symmetry.space_group_name_H-M   'P 1'
#
loop_
_entity.id
_entity.type
_entity.pdbx_description
1 polymer ?
#
loop_
_entity_poly.entity_id
_entity_poly.type
_entity_poly.pdbx_seq_one_letter_code
_entity_poly.pdbx_strand_id
1 'polypeptide(L)'
;MSARLLLLIASAGCTLSTAYGDAVRSTGPSTNAPAPDTRSADTLPESPGVRRARNTAPYPTAPADPWAAVANDQPIHMSEEASKNWYVRTEPFACTAAADHCFLPGVWLVEQDAVRERPYRYAIAFGIGQEYLVSPPNSRASGAALKAITAYRTVPATKRHLVPGAMAMFLKFPDKHPRSGEEVFETSWSIGIVERVDWDMGFVFFVGQKDQAWISGVRVPVLAWRPGGKVTIVDGRKRDQLGVAVSEVTLP
;
A
#
# COMPACT_ATOMS: atom_id res chain seq x y z
N MET A 1 -44.57 -37.25 -5.10
CA MET A 1 -45.42 -36.06 -4.86
C MET A 1 -44.51 -34.85 -4.79
N SER A 2 -44.50 -34.05 -5.86
CA SER A 2 -43.56 -32.95 -6.09
C SER A 2 -44.19 -31.62 -5.69
N ALA A 3 -43.45 -30.77 -4.97
CA ALA A 3 -43.78 -29.36 -4.82
C ALA A 3 -42.56 -28.53 -5.21
N ARG A 4 -42.58 -28.01 -6.45
CA ARG A 4 -41.66 -26.97 -6.92
C ARG A 4 -42.27 -25.63 -6.56
N LEU A 5 -41.60 -24.88 -5.69
CA LEU A 5 -41.91 -23.49 -5.40
C LEU A 5 -41.14 -22.61 -6.40
N LEU A 6 -41.87 -22.04 -7.36
CA LEU A 6 -41.39 -21.01 -8.27
C LEU A 6 -41.76 -19.65 -7.67
N LEU A 7 -40.76 -18.84 -7.31
CA LEU A 7 -40.97 -17.45 -6.92
C LEU A 7 -40.52 -16.55 -8.09
N LEU A 8 -41.51 -16.00 -8.81
CA LEU A 8 -41.33 -14.88 -9.73
C LEU A 8 -41.42 -13.58 -8.92
N ILE A 9 -40.38 -12.75 -8.98
CA ILE A 9 -40.48 -11.34 -8.60
C ILE A 9 -40.05 -10.54 -9.82
N ALA A 10 -40.99 -9.77 -10.36
CA ALA A 10 -40.81 -8.86 -11.48
C ALA A 10 -41.23 -7.44 -11.07
N SER A 11 -40.64 -6.47 -11.76
CA SER A 11 -40.95 -5.02 -11.79
C SER A 11 -40.45 -4.19 -10.60
N ALA A 12 -40.05 -2.92 -10.74
CA ALA A 12 -40.22 -1.97 -11.83
C ALA A 12 -39.07 -0.95 -11.82
N GLY A 13 -38.74 -0.43 -13.00
CA GLY A 13 -37.76 0.65 -13.16
C GLY A 13 -38.27 2.02 -12.72
N CYS A 14 -37.33 2.90 -12.39
CA CYS A 14 -37.52 4.34 -12.45
C CYS A 14 -36.22 4.97 -12.94
N THR A 15 -36.20 5.28 -14.24
CA THR A 15 -35.28 6.21 -14.88
C THR A 15 -35.80 7.63 -14.64
N LEU A 16 -35.00 8.47 -13.99
CA LEU A 16 -35.16 9.93 -14.04
C LEU A 16 -33.85 10.55 -14.52
N SER A 17 -33.91 10.97 -15.78
CA SER A 17 -32.96 11.85 -16.44
C SER A 17 -33.47 13.29 -16.26
N THR A 18 -32.62 14.18 -15.74
CA THR A 18 -32.78 15.63 -15.91
C THR A 18 -31.43 16.21 -16.30
N ALA A 19 -31.35 16.62 -17.55
CA ALA A 19 -30.32 17.47 -18.11
C ALA A 19 -30.68 18.95 -17.85
N TYR A 20 -29.71 19.71 -17.37
CA TYR A 20 -29.52 21.16 -17.52
C TYR A 20 -28.03 21.36 -17.18
N GLY A 21 -27.14 21.80 -18.06
CA GLY A 21 -27.27 22.94 -18.96
C GLY A 21 -26.60 24.12 -18.26
N ASP A 22 -25.29 24.32 -18.48
CA ASP A 22 -24.78 25.63 -18.88
C ASP A 22 -23.29 25.60 -19.23
N ALA A 23 -23.03 26.25 -20.37
CA ALA A 23 -21.73 26.41 -20.98
C ALA A 23 -21.03 27.63 -20.36
N VAL A 24 -19.78 27.45 -19.92
CA VAL A 24 -18.85 28.58 -19.76
C VAL A 24 -17.69 28.36 -20.72
N ARG A 25 -17.75 29.14 -21.80
CA ARG A 25 -16.67 29.35 -22.76
C ARG A 25 -15.83 30.51 -22.24
N SER A 26 -14.56 30.30 -21.94
CA SER A 26 -13.61 31.40 -21.71
C SER A 26 -12.23 31.08 -22.30
N THR A 27 -11.98 31.71 -23.44
CA THR A 27 -10.71 32.24 -23.99
C THR A 27 -9.37 31.56 -23.66
N GLY A 28 -8.79 30.94 -24.70
CA GLY A 28 -7.51 31.38 -25.29
C GLY A 28 -6.19 30.91 -24.65
N PRO A 29 -5.23 30.36 -25.45
CA PRO A 29 -3.92 29.95 -24.96
C PRO A 29 -2.93 31.14 -24.95
N SER A 30 -2.26 31.39 -23.83
CA SER A 30 -1.08 32.26 -23.79
C SER A 30 0.18 31.41 -23.89
N THR A 31 0.86 31.54 -25.02
CA THR A 31 2.24 31.14 -25.26
C THR A 31 3.22 31.95 -24.38
N ASN A 32 4.41 31.38 -24.20
CA ASN A 32 5.65 31.95 -23.62
C ASN A 32 5.97 31.53 -22.18
N ALA A 33 6.49 30.31 -22.02
CA ALA A 33 7.43 29.99 -20.94
C ALA A 33 8.85 29.98 -21.53
N PRO A 34 9.82 30.75 -20.99
CA PRO A 34 11.20 30.75 -21.45
C PRO A 34 11.92 29.46 -21.05
N ALA A 35 12.83 29.02 -21.92
CA ALA A 35 13.72 27.88 -21.70
C ALA A 35 14.62 28.09 -20.46
N PRO A 36 14.92 27.05 -19.66
CA PRO A 36 15.89 27.17 -18.58
C PRO A 36 17.31 27.21 -19.16
N ASP A 37 18.00 28.30 -18.85
CA ASP A 37 19.40 28.55 -19.14
C ASP A 37 20.32 27.47 -18.54
N THR A 38 21.10 26.84 -19.41
CA THR A 38 22.32 26.14 -19.08
C THR A 38 23.44 27.15 -18.83
N ARG A 39 23.91 27.28 -17.58
CA ARG A 39 25.32 27.43 -17.14
C ARG A 39 25.42 28.09 -15.76
N SER A 40 25.96 27.36 -14.79
CA SER A 40 27.22 27.68 -14.10
C SER A 40 27.21 27.06 -12.71
N ALA A 41 28.14 26.13 -12.53
CA ALA A 41 28.52 25.59 -11.24
C ALA A 41 29.31 26.68 -10.49
N ASP A 42 28.67 27.34 -9.54
CA ASP A 42 29.36 28.07 -8.49
C ASP A 42 29.31 27.23 -7.21
N THR A 43 30.47 26.68 -6.89
CA THR A 43 30.77 25.93 -5.68
C THR A 43 30.57 26.82 -4.46
N LEU A 44 29.51 26.57 -3.68
CA LEU A 44 29.37 27.16 -2.34
C LEU A 44 30.32 26.45 -1.36
N PRO A 45 30.92 27.18 -0.41
CA PRO A 45 31.87 26.61 0.54
C PRO A 45 31.16 25.66 1.51
N GLU A 46 31.68 24.43 1.63
CA GLU A 46 31.23 23.45 2.62
C GLU A 46 31.44 24.00 4.04
N SER A 47 30.34 24.22 4.76
CA SER A 47 30.40 24.48 6.20
C SER A 47 30.75 23.19 6.94
N PRO A 48 31.79 23.18 7.79
CA PRO A 48 32.16 22.01 8.58
C PRO A 48 31.16 21.85 9.73
N GLY A 49 30.13 21.02 9.54
CA GLY A 49 29.12 20.77 10.56
C GLY A 49 27.84 20.08 10.10
N VAL A 50 27.61 19.97 8.78
CA VAL A 50 26.45 19.22 8.26
C VAL A 50 26.77 17.73 8.41
N ARG A 51 26.27 17.11 9.50
CA ARG A 51 26.06 15.66 9.55
C ARG A 51 25.49 15.27 8.19
N ARG A 52 26.23 14.47 7.39
CA ARG A 52 25.78 13.93 6.09
C ARG A 52 24.27 13.78 6.16
N ALA A 53 23.53 14.58 5.40
CA ALA A 53 22.08 14.46 5.33
C ALA A 53 21.84 12.99 4.98
N ARG A 54 21.44 12.19 5.98
CA ARG A 54 21.21 10.77 5.77
C ARG A 54 20.10 10.76 4.74
N ASN A 55 20.38 10.14 3.60
CA ASN A 55 19.53 10.17 2.42
C ASN A 55 18.21 9.46 2.77
N THR A 56 17.29 10.13 3.46
CA THR A 56 15.95 9.61 3.71
C THR A 56 15.26 9.65 2.36
N ALA A 57 14.94 8.47 1.82
CA ALA A 57 14.20 8.38 0.57
C ALA A 57 12.94 9.27 0.68
N PRO A 58 12.58 10.02 -0.38
CA PRO A 58 11.36 10.81 -0.36
C PRO A 58 10.18 9.87 -0.11
N TYR A 59 9.40 10.18 0.93
CA TYR A 59 8.19 9.43 1.23
C TYR A 59 7.14 9.71 0.16
N PRO A 60 6.36 8.69 -0.24
CA PRO A 60 5.31 8.88 -1.20
C PRO A 60 4.27 9.89 -0.69
N THR A 61 3.87 10.80 -1.58
CA THR A 61 2.73 11.71 -1.39
C THR A 61 1.44 11.17 -2.02
N ALA A 62 1.52 9.98 -2.63
CA ALA A 62 0.43 9.25 -3.25
C ALA A 62 0.68 7.73 -3.10
N PRO A 63 -0.35 6.88 -3.17
CA PRO A 63 -0.16 5.43 -3.17
C PRO A 63 0.83 4.98 -4.24
N ALA A 64 1.82 4.16 -3.87
CA ALA A 64 2.85 3.74 -4.80
C ALA A 64 2.31 2.72 -5.82
N ASP A 65 2.80 2.78 -7.07
CA ASP A 65 2.58 1.69 -8.03
C ASP A 65 3.16 0.38 -7.47
N PRO A 66 2.35 -0.67 -7.27
CA PRO A 66 2.84 -1.93 -6.74
C PRO A 66 3.94 -2.57 -7.61
N TRP A 67 3.97 -2.30 -8.92
CA TRP A 67 4.99 -2.82 -9.83
C TRP A 67 6.33 -2.09 -9.76
N ALA A 68 6.41 -0.91 -9.13
CA ALA A 68 7.68 -0.21 -8.92
C ALA A 68 8.66 -1.02 -8.05
N ALA A 69 8.17 -2.02 -7.32
CA ALA A 69 8.97 -2.93 -6.51
C ALA A 69 9.46 -4.19 -7.25
N VAL A 70 9.18 -4.31 -8.55
CA VAL A 70 9.33 -5.56 -9.31
C VAL A 70 10.13 -5.34 -10.59
N ALA A 71 11.14 -6.18 -10.83
CA ALA A 71 11.91 -6.25 -12.06
C ALA A 71 12.09 -7.70 -12.49
N ASN A 72 11.89 -8.00 -13.78
CA ASN A 72 12.06 -9.35 -14.34
C ASN A 72 11.27 -10.44 -13.59
N ASP A 73 9.99 -10.19 -13.30
CA ASP A 73 9.11 -11.06 -12.50
C ASP A 73 9.62 -11.36 -11.06
N GLN A 74 10.56 -10.58 -10.53
CA GLN A 74 11.11 -10.73 -9.18
C GLN A 74 11.00 -9.43 -8.38
N PRO A 75 10.96 -9.47 -7.04
CA PRO A 75 11.18 -8.27 -6.25
C PRO A 75 12.52 -7.63 -6.63
N ILE A 76 12.58 -6.30 -6.58
CA ILE A 76 13.86 -5.61 -6.68
C ILE A 76 14.64 -5.89 -5.40
N HIS A 77 15.78 -6.59 -5.53
CA HIS A 77 16.63 -6.92 -4.41
C HIS A 77 17.49 -5.71 -4.02
N MET A 78 17.44 -5.34 -2.76
CA MET A 78 18.32 -4.33 -2.18
C MET A 78 19.74 -4.88 -2.10
N SER A 79 20.72 -4.10 -2.60
CA SER A 79 22.13 -4.44 -2.43
C SER A 79 22.54 -4.33 -0.97
N GLU A 80 23.62 -5.00 -0.59
CA GLU A 80 24.16 -4.91 0.78
C GLU A 80 24.59 -3.47 1.14
N GLU A 81 25.10 -2.73 0.17
CA GLU A 81 25.44 -1.31 0.38
C GLU A 81 24.18 -0.46 0.57
N ALA A 82 23.14 -0.69 -0.24
CA ALA A 82 21.88 0.03 -0.09
C ALA A 82 21.21 -0.28 1.25
N SER A 83 21.25 -1.52 1.72
CA SER A 83 20.65 -1.92 3.01
C SER A 83 21.30 -1.22 4.20
N LYS A 84 22.64 -1.13 4.22
CA LYS A 84 23.40 -0.42 5.27
C LYS A 84 23.10 1.08 5.32
N ASN A 85 22.66 1.66 4.21
CA ASN A 85 22.37 3.08 4.07
C ASN A 85 20.87 3.40 3.98
N TRP A 86 19.99 2.41 4.18
CA TRP A 86 18.56 2.58 4.05
C TRP A 86 17.93 3.11 5.35
N TYR A 87 17.95 4.42 5.54
CA TYR A 87 17.33 5.07 6.69
C TYR A 87 15.89 5.51 6.39
N VAL A 88 15.00 5.25 7.34
CA VAL A 88 13.59 5.69 7.29
C VAL A 88 13.38 6.92 8.15
N ARG A 89 12.35 7.71 7.81
CA ARG A 89 12.00 8.92 8.56
C ARG A 89 11.54 8.54 9.97
N THR A 90 12.15 9.16 10.97
CA THR A 90 11.77 9.06 12.39
C THR A 90 10.75 10.13 12.79
N GLU A 91 10.73 11.25 12.07
CA GLU A 91 9.94 12.41 12.45
C GLU A 91 8.47 12.22 12.08
N PRO A 92 7.53 12.76 12.89
CA PRO A 92 6.11 12.67 12.61
C PRO A 92 5.76 13.12 11.19
N PHE A 93 4.97 12.30 10.50
CA PHE A 93 4.45 12.55 9.17
C PHE A 93 3.04 11.99 9.04
N ALA A 94 2.26 12.55 8.11
CA ALA A 94 0.92 12.08 7.83
C ALA A 94 0.95 10.75 7.06
N CYS A 95 1.25 9.64 7.73
CA CYS A 95 1.25 8.29 7.16
C CYS A 95 -0.19 7.74 6.99
N THR A 96 -1.03 8.52 6.30
CA THR A 96 -2.40 8.14 5.94
C THR A 96 -2.40 7.19 4.74
N ALA A 97 -3.56 6.63 4.41
CA ALA A 97 -3.76 5.88 3.17
C ALA A 97 -3.35 6.67 1.91
N ALA A 98 -3.53 8.00 1.88
CA ALA A 98 -3.12 8.84 0.75
C ALA A 98 -1.60 8.93 0.62
N ALA A 99 -0.85 8.89 1.72
CA ALA A 99 0.61 8.83 1.74
C ALA A 99 1.14 7.38 1.81
N ASP A 100 0.36 6.43 1.29
CA ASP A 100 0.68 5.00 1.29
C ASP A 100 1.05 4.40 2.65
N HIS A 101 0.50 4.94 3.74
CA HIS A 101 0.88 4.59 5.12
C HIS A 101 2.39 4.68 5.38
N CYS A 102 3.09 5.61 4.71
CA CYS A 102 4.55 5.72 4.75
C CYS A 102 5.32 4.48 4.26
N PHE A 103 4.71 3.57 3.50
CA PHE A 103 5.46 2.51 2.84
C PHE A 103 6.35 3.09 1.75
N LEU A 104 7.64 2.76 1.77
CA LEU A 104 8.51 3.09 0.63
C LEU A 104 8.23 2.12 -0.54
N PRO A 105 8.49 2.53 -1.80
CA PRO A 105 8.16 1.72 -2.99
C PRO A 105 8.72 0.29 -2.98
N GLY A 106 9.88 0.06 -2.35
CA GLY A 106 10.52 -1.26 -2.26
C GLY A 106 10.12 -2.14 -1.06
N VAL A 107 9.16 -1.70 -0.22
CA VAL A 107 8.81 -2.38 1.04
C VAL A 107 7.73 -3.44 0.82
N TRP A 108 7.93 -4.64 1.31
CA TRP A 108 6.95 -5.73 1.24
C TRP A 108 6.41 -6.04 2.63
N LEU A 109 5.14 -6.42 2.71
CA LEU A 109 4.58 -7.02 3.93
C LEU A 109 4.83 -8.52 3.87
N VAL A 110 5.63 -9.03 4.81
CA VAL A 110 6.11 -10.40 4.80
C VAL A 110 5.42 -11.22 5.89
N GLU A 111 4.78 -12.29 5.46
CA GLU A 111 4.18 -13.31 6.32
C GLU A 111 5.10 -14.54 6.37
N GLN A 112 5.29 -15.12 7.56
CA GLN A 112 5.96 -16.42 7.70
C GLN A 112 4.99 -17.57 7.37
N ASP A 113 5.42 -18.55 6.59
CA ASP A 113 4.56 -19.68 6.22
C ASP A 113 4.12 -20.49 7.44
N ALA A 114 4.96 -20.59 8.48
CA ALA A 114 4.67 -21.28 9.73
C ALA A 114 3.48 -20.67 10.52
N VAL A 115 3.06 -19.44 10.20
CA VAL A 115 1.88 -18.81 10.83
C VAL A 115 0.64 -18.86 9.93
N ARG A 116 0.71 -19.34 8.69
CA ARG A 116 -0.41 -19.34 7.75
C ARG A 116 -1.57 -20.26 8.15
N GLU A 117 -1.27 -21.34 8.86
CA GLU A 117 -2.28 -22.27 9.38
C GLU A 117 -2.91 -21.79 10.69
N ARG A 118 -2.40 -20.70 11.27
CA ARG A 118 -2.90 -20.17 12.54
C ARG A 118 -4.16 -19.32 12.29
N PRO A 119 -5.08 -19.27 13.26
CA PRO A 119 -6.23 -18.37 13.19
C PRO A 119 -5.82 -16.89 13.21
N TYR A 120 -4.64 -16.58 13.76
CA TYR A 120 -4.08 -15.24 13.83
C TYR A 120 -2.82 -15.16 12.96
N ARG A 121 -3.00 -14.61 11.77
CA ARG A 121 -1.95 -14.37 10.78
C ARG A 121 -1.48 -12.91 10.89
N TYR A 122 -0.19 -12.68 10.68
CA TYR A 122 0.37 -11.34 10.67
C TYR A 122 1.51 -11.21 9.65
N ALA A 123 1.74 -9.99 9.20
CA ALA A 123 2.87 -9.60 8.36
C ALA A 123 3.61 -8.41 8.97
N ILE A 124 4.89 -8.29 8.62
CA ILE A 124 5.77 -7.20 9.04
C ILE A 124 6.42 -6.60 7.78
N ALA A 125 6.68 -5.29 7.80
CA ALA A 125 7.30 -4.59 6.69
C ALA A 125 8.81 -4.91 6.59
N PHE A 126 9.29 -5.24 5.40
CA PHE A 126 10.71 -5.47 5.10
C PHE A 126 11.06 -5.06 3.67
N GLY A 127 12.32 -4.73 3.42
CA GLY A 127 12.91 -4.82 2.08
C GLY A 127 13.31 -6.26 1.77
N ILE A 128 13.46 -6.58 0.48
CA ILE A 128 13.98 -7.89 0.05
C ILE A 128 15.46 -7.72 -0.31
N GLY A 129 16.34 -8.40 0.41
CA GLY A 129 17.76 -8.51 0.05
C GLY A 129 18.02 -9.74 -0.83
N GLN A 130 19.29 -10.03 -1.13
CA GLN A 130 19.64 -11.22 -1.91
C GLN A 130 19.35 -12.53 -1.17
N GLU A 131 19.67 -12.60 0.12
CA GLU A 131 19.57 -13.84 0.91
C GLU A 131 18.71 -13.68 2.18
N TYR A 132 18.42 -12.44 2.57
CA TYR A 132 17.73 -12.10 3.80
C TYR A 132 16.73 -10.96 3.59
N LEU A 133 15.74 -10.88 4.48
CA LEU A 133 14.88 -9.71 4.64
C LEU A 133 15.69 -8.57 5.23
N VAL A 134 15.55 -7.40 4.63
CA VAL A 134 16.27 -6.19 5.03
C VAL A 134 15.34 -5.30 5.85
N SER A 135 15.85 -4.75 6.94
CA SER A 135 15.21 -3.67 7.69
C SER A 135 16.09 -2.43 7.73
N PRO A 136 15.50 -1.23 7.88
CA PRO A 136 16.26 0.00 8.10
C PRO A 136 17.11 -0.10 9.37
N PRO A 137 18.38 0.37 9.38
CA PRO A 137 19.24 0.32 10.57
C PRO A 137 18.70 1.11 11.76
N ASN A 138 17.85 2.11 11.51
CA ASN A 138 17.17 2.89 12.52
C ASN A 138 15.78 2.38 12.87
N SER A 139 15.45 1.12 12.58
CA SER A 139 14.22 0.47 13.03
C SER A 139 14.53 -0.66 14.00
N ARG A 140 13.58 -1.05 14.85
CA ARG A 140 13.72 -2.23 15.72
C ARG A 140 13.43 -3.58 15.03
N ALA A 141 13.06 -3.56 13.75
CA ALA A 141 12.82 -4.78 13.00
C ALA A 141 14.14 -5.50 12.74
N SER A 142 14.23 -6.77 13.10
CA SER A 142 15.37 -7.62 12.77
C SER A 142 15.08 -8.37 11.47
N GLY A 143 16.03 -8.36 10.55
CA GLY A 143 15.97 -9.20 9.35
C GLY A 143 15.84 -10.68 9.68
N ALA A 144 15.28 -11.45 8.75
CA ALA A 144 15.14 -12.89 8.83
C ALA A 144 15.56 -13.54 7.50
N ALA A 145 15.88 -14.84 7.53
CA ALA A 145 16.23 -15.58 6.31
C ALA A 145 15.06 -15.61 5.31
N LEU A 146 15.35 -15.57 4.01
CA LEU A 146 14.37 -15.72 2.91
C LEU A 146 13.93 -17.18 2.74
N LYS A 147 13.46 -17.83 3.80
CA LYS A 147 12.97 -19.20 3.75
C LYS A 147 11.62 -19.30 4.44
N ALA A 148 10.69 -20.00 3.78
CA ALA A 148 9.33 -20.23 4.29
C ALA A 148 8.59 -18.92 4.61
N ILE A 149 8.59 -18.00 3.63
CA ILE A 149 7.87 -16.74 3.69
C ILE A 149 7.02 -16.54 2.44
N THR A 150 5.97 -15.72 2.58
CA THR A 150 5.28 -15.09 1.47
C THR A 150 5.37 -13.57 1.65
N ALA A 151 5.92 -12.88 0.65
CA ALA A 151 5.98 -11.42 0.63
C ALA A 151 4.85 -10.86 -0.22
N TYR A 152 4.20 -9.80 0.26
CA TYR A 152 3.08 -9.15 -0.40
C TYR A 152 3.39 -7.69 -0.70
N ARG A 153 3.22 -7.27 -1.97
CA ARG A 153 3.00 -5.85 -2.25
C ARG A 153 1.53 -5.57 -2.08
N THR A 154 1.28 -4.51 -1.34
CA THR A 154 -0.06 -4.10 -0.94
C THR A 154 -0.30 -2.67 -1.38
N VAL A 155 -1.55 -2.33 -1.62
CA VAL A 155 -2.01 -0.96 -1.84
C VAL A 155 -3.00 -0.57 -0.75
N PRO A 156 -3.21 0.72 -0.44
CA PRO A 156 -4.26 1.15 0.47
C PRO A 156 -5.63 0.63 0.02
N ALA A 157 -6.52 0.37 0.96
CA ALA A 157 -7.87 -0.10 0.65
C ALA A 157 -8.67 0.93 -0.15
N THR A 158 -9.37 0.45 -1.18
CA THR A 158 -10.31 1.20 -2.01
C THR A 158 -11.60 0.41 -2.19
N LYS A 159 -12.68 1.05 -2.63
CA LYS A 159 -13.96 0.37 -2.94
C LYS A 159 -13.81 -0.77 -3.95
N ARG A 160 -12.88 -0.63 -4.89
CA ARG A 160 -12.60 -1.63 -5.92
C ARG A 160 -11.82 -2.82 -5.38
N HIS A 161 -10.95 -2.60 -4.39
CA HIS A 161 -10.01 -3.61 -3.93
C HIS A 161 -10.45 -4.33 -2.66
N LEU A 162 -11.18 -3.64 -1.77
CA LEU A 162 -11.65 -4.18 -0.50
C LEU A 162 -13.10 -4.66 -0.63
N VAL A 163 -13.26 -5.93 -1.02
CA VAL A 163 -14.56 -6.57 -1.26
C VAL A 163 -14.68 -7.86 -0.42
N PRO A 164 -15.90 -8.35 -0.13
CA PRO A 164 -16.07 -9.65 0.54
C PRO A 164 -15.28 -10.77 -0.13
N GLY A 165 -14.62 -11.60 0.67
CA GLY A 165 -13.74 -12.67 0.23
C GLY A 165 -12.30 -12.24 -0.10
N ALA A 166 -12.01 -10.94 -0.24
CA ALA A 166 -10.65 -10.46 -0.47
C ALA A 166 -9.78 -10.69 0.76
N MET A 167 -8.50 -11.02 0.54
CA MET A 167 -7.50 -10.94 1.60
C MET A 167 -7.16 -9.48 1.87
N ALA A 168 -7.06 -9.06 3.13
CA ALA A 168 -6.55 -7.75 3.49
C ALA A 168 -5.64 -7.82 4.71
N MET A 169 -4.84 -6.78 4.87
CA MET A 169 -3.91 -6.57 5.96
C MET A 169 -4.31 -5.30 6.71
N PHE A 170 -4.37 -5.35 8.03
CA PHE A 170 -4.92 -4.24 8.81
C PHE A 170 -4.17 -4.05 10.12
N LEU A 171 -4.21 -2.81 10.61
CA LEU A 171 -3.73 -2.47 11.94
C LEU A 171 -4.78 -2.93 12.97
N LYS A 172 -4.38 -3.83 13.87
CA LYS A 172 -5.26 -4.35 14.93
C LYS A 172 -5.78 -3.25 15.85
N PHE A 173 -4.94 -2.25 16.10
CA PHE A 173 -5.26 -1.10 16.95
C PHE A 173 -5.39 0.13 16.05
N PRO A 174 -6.61 0.60 15.79
CA PRO A 174 -6.83 1.66 14.81
C PRO A 174 -6.36 3.04 15.27
N ASP A 175 -6.18 3.25 16.57
CA ASP A 175 -5.53 4.43 17.13
C ASP A 175 -4.00 4.42 16.94
N LYS A 176 -3.43 3.30 16.47
CA LYS A 176 -1.99 3.11 16.26
C LYS A 176 -1.61 3.08 14.78
N HIS A 177 -2.10 4.04 14.00
CA HIS A 177 -1.50 4.30 12.70
C HIS A 177 -0.02 4.66 12.88
N PRO A 178 0.89 4.13 12.04
CA PRO A 178 2.28 4.55 12.09
C PRO A 178 2.34 6.06 11.89
N ARG A 179 3.13 6.77 12.69
CA ARG A 179 3.29 8.23 12.62
C ARG A 179 4.56 8.62 11.91
N SER A 180 5.41 7.66 11.59
CA SER A 180 6.67 7.85 10.90
C SER A 180 6.97 6.63 10.03
N GLY A 181 7.99 6.73 9.20
CA GLY A 181 8.45 5.59 8.43
C GLY A 181 9.12 4.51 9.29
N GLU A 182 9.74 4.89 10.40
CA GLU A 182 10.26 3.95 11.40
C GLU A 182 9.15 3.08 11.99
N GLU A 183 8.05 3.69 12.43
CA GLU A 183 6.92 2.98 13.05
C GLU A 183 6.26 1.96 12.08
N VAL A 184 6.36 2.14 10.76
CA VAL A 184 5.88 1.15 9.76
C VAL A 184 6.57 -0.21 9.93
N PHE A 185 7.86 -0.23 10.25
CA PHE A 185 8.65 -1.46 10.42
C PHE A 185 8.48 -2.10 11.80
N GLU A 186 8.07 -1.31 12.78
CA GLU A 186 7.82 -1.80 14.15
C GLU A 186 6.38 -2.32 14.33
N THR A 187 5.52 -2.06 13.35
CA THR A 187 4.11 -2.40 13.40
C THR A 187 3.83 -3.76 12.76
N SER A 188 3.12 -4.61 13.50
CA SER A 188 2.59 -5.87 12.97
C SER A 188 1.21 -5.65 12.34
N TRP A 189 1.05 -6.11 11.10
CA TRP A 189 -0.18 -6.05 10.34
C TRP A 189 -0.91 -7.37 10.46
N SER A 190 -2.14 -7.38 11.00
CA SER A 190 -2.97 -8.59 11.00
C SER A 190 -3.45 -8.90 9.59
N ILE A 191 -3.58 -10.19 9.26
CA ILE A 191 -4.06 -10.65 7.95
C ILE A 191 -5.41 -11.35 8.14
N GLY A 192 -6.40 -10.99 7.33
CA GLY A 192 -7.74 -11.58 7.38
C GLY A 192 -8.40 -11.68 6.01
N ILE A 193 -9.50 -12.41 5.96
CA ILE A 193 -10.41 -12.45 4.81
C ILE A 193 -11.59 -11.53 5.12
N VAL A 194 -11.87 -10.59 4.23
CA VAL A 194 -12.97 -9.64 4.38
C VAL A 194 -14.30 -10.37 4.37
N GLU A 195 -15.10 -10.19 5.42
CA GLU A 195 -16.47 -10.69 5.49
C GLU A 195 -17.43 -9.67 4.90
N ARG A 196 -17.37 -8.43 5.38
CA ARG A 196 -18.15 -7.30 4.88
C ARG A 196 -17.41 -5.98 5.07
N VAL A 197 -17.83 -4.97 4.32
CA VAL A 197 -17.32 -3.59 4.44
C VAL A 197 -18.50 -2.65 4.65
N ASP A 198 -18.35 -1.76 5.62
CA ASP A 198 -19.29 -0.69 5.92
C ASP A 198 -18.62 0.64 5.58
N TRP A 199 -18.83 1.09 4.34
CA TRP A 199 -18.15 2.28 3.82
C TRP A 199 -18.65 3.57 4.47
N ASP A 200 -19.90 3.59 4.92
CA ASP A 200 -20.50 4.77 5.54
C ASP A 200 -19.97 4.95 6.97
N MET A 201 -19.72 3.84 7.68
CA MET A 201 -19.12 3.86 9.02
C MET A 201 -17.58 3.82 9.00
N GLY A 202 -16.95 3.60 7.84
CA GLY A 202 -15.50 3.50 7.71
C GLY A 202 -14.89 2.21 8.28
N PHE A 203 -15.67 1.13 8.35
CA PHE A 203 -15.26 -0.14 8.97
C PHE A 203 -15.17 -1.31 7.98
N VAL A 204 -14.28 -2.25 8.30
CA VAL A 204 -14.21 -3.57 7.68
C VAL A 204 -14.27 -4.66 8.75
N PHE A 205 -14.97 -5.73 8.42
CA PHE A 205 -15.16 -6.90 9.26
C PHE A 205 -14.48 -8.09 8.61
N PHE A 206 -13.83 -8.93 9.41
CA PHE A 206 -13.05 -10.07 8.94
C PHE A 206 -13.62 -11.38 9.45
N VAL A 207 -13.58 -12.42 8.61
CA VAL A 207 -14.08 -13.75 8.96
C VAL A 207 -13.40 -14.27 10.22
N GLY A 208 -14.22 -14.60 11.23
CA GLY A 208 -13.75 -15.17 12.50
C GLY A 208 -13.09 -14.17 13.46
N GLN A 209 -13.05 -12.88 13.12
CA GLN A 209 -12.58 -11.82 14.01
C GLN A 209 -13.76 -11.15 14.69
N LYS A 210 -13.65 -10.91 16.01
CA LYS A 210 -14.69 -10.20 16.78
C LYS A 210 -14.62 -8.69 16.58
N ASP A 211 -13.41 -8.17 16.39
CA ASP A 211 -13.15 -6.75 16.29
C ASP A 211 -13.14 -6.31 14.83
N GLN A 212 -13.74 -5.15 14.56
CA GLN A 212 -13.65 -4.47 13.27
C GLN A 212 -12.31 -3.73 13.12
N ALA A 213 -11.92 -3.44 11.88
CA ALA A 213 -10.82 -2.52 11.58
C ALA A 213 -11.32 -1.28 10.84
N TRP A 214 -10.58 -0.18 10.96
CA TRP A 214 -10.85 1.05 10.22
C TRP A 214 -10.29 0.94 8.81
N ILE A 215 -11.09 1.30 7.80
CA ILE A 215 -10.69 1.20 6.38
C ILE A 215 -9.42 2.01 6.09
N SER A 216 -9.26 3.16 6.77
CA SER A 216 -8.08 4.03 6.69
C SER A 216 -6.78 3.38 7.15
N GLY A 217 -6.83 2.21 7.81
CA GLY A 217 -5.69 1.43 8.28
C GLY A 217 -5.59 0.05 7.62
N VAL A 218 -6.24 -0.13 6.47
CA VAL A 218 -6.31 -1.39 5.74
C VAL A 218 -5.55 -1.29 4.43
N ARG A 219 -4.84 -2.35 4.10
CA ARG A 219 -4.12 -2.54 2.84
C ARG A 219 -4.54 -3.84 2.19
N VAL A 220 -4.64 -3.86 0.87
CA VAL A 220 -5.02 -5.04 0.09
C VAL A 220 -3.81 -5.58 -0.65
N PRO A 221 -3.41 -6.84 -0.44
CA PRO A 221 -2.40 -7.51 -1.25
C PRO A 221 -2.82 -7.58 -2.71
N VAL A 222 -1.93 -7.12 -3.59
CA VAL A 222 -2.15 -7.11 -5.04
C VAL A 222 -1.09 -7.91 -5.79
N LEU A 223 0.12 -8.04 -5.21
CA LEU A 223 1.14 -8.95 -5.69
C LEU A 223 1.62 -9.82 -4.54
N ALA A 224 2.01 -11.06 -4.86
CA ALA A 224 2.64 -11.99 -3.94
C ALA A 224 3.92 -12.55 -4.53
N TRP A 225 4.87 -12.88 -3.68
CA TRP A 225 6.12 -13.54 -4.05
C TRP A 225 6.54 -14.52 -2.97
N ARG A 226 7.20 -15.60 -3.41
CA ARG A 226 7.91 -16.54 -2.54
C ARG A 226 9.34 -16.71 -3.03
N PRO A 227 10.32 -16.90 -2.14
CA PRO A 227 11.71 -17.19 -2.52
C PRO A 227 11.80 -18.31 -3.56
N GLY A 228 12.53 -18.05 -4.64
CA GLY A 228 12.70 -18.95 -5.79
C GLY A 228 11.53 -18.99 -6.79
N GLY A 229 10.42 -18.31 -6.50
CA GLY A 229 9.26 -18.19 -7.39
C GLY A 229 9.23 -16.86 -8.14
N LYS A 230 8.24 -16.69 -9.02
CA LYS A 230 7.92 -15.40 -9.66
C LYS A 230 6.94 -14.59 -8.83
N VAL A 231 6.94 -13.27 -9.01
CA VAL A 231 5.87 -12.40 -8.56
C VAL A 231 4.58 -12.77 -9.29
N THR A 232 3.49 -12.94 -8.55
CA THR A 232 2.16 -13.25 -9.09
C THR A 232 1.15 -12.21 -8.65
N ILE A 233 0.11 -11.99 -9.47
CA ILE A 233 -1.02 -11.13 -9.11
C ILE A 233 -1.95 -11.90 -8.18
N VAL A 234 -2.38 -11.24 -7.11
CA VAL A 234 -3.33 -11.80 -6.12
C VAL A 234 -4.77 -11.65 -6.64
N ASP A 235 -5.60 -12.65 -6.35
CA ASP A 235 -7.04 -12.66 -6.65
C ASP A 235 -7.42 -12.48 -8.14
N GLY A 236 -6.55 -12.92 -9.06
CA GLY A 236 -6.85 -12.99 -10.49
C GLY A 236 -7.03 -11.64 -11.20
N ARG A 237 -6.62 -10.54 -10.56
CA ARG A 237 -6.69 -9.17 -11.12
C ARG A 237 -5.75 -9.01 -12.31
N LYS A 238 -5.98 -7.95 -13.09
CA LYS A 238 -5.06 -7.55 -14.17
C LYS A 238 -4.07 -6.49 -13.69
N ARG A 239 -2.92 -6.42 -14.35
CA ARG A 239 -1.80 -5.50 -14.02
C ARG A 239 -2.25 -4.04 -13.94
N ASP A 240 -3.05 -3.58 -14.89
CA ASP A 240 -3.58 -2.23 -15.01
C ASP A 240 -4.65 -1.88 -13.96
N GLN A 241 -5.14 -2.87 -13.19
CA GLN A 241 -6.16 -2.69 -12.16
C GLN A 241 -5.59 -2.55 -10.74
N LEU A 242 -4.27 -2.70 -10.57
CA LEU A 242 -3.65 -2.78 -9.24
C LEU A 242 -3.32 -1.41 -8.65
N GLY A 243 -3.04 -0.41 -9.49
CA GLY A 243 -2.72 0.94 -9.03
C GLY A 243 -3.91 1.62 -8.33
N VAL A 244 -3.60 2.49 -7.36
CA VAL A 244 -4.57 3.26 -6.57
C VAL A 244 -4.25 4.74 -6.71
N ALA A 245 -5.26 5.56 -7.04
CA ALA A 245 -5.17 7.01 -6.98
C ALA A 245 -5.51 7.54 -5.58
N VAL A 246 -4.98 8.71 -5.21
CA VAL A 246 -5.31 9.39 -3.95
C VAL A 246 -6.81 9.62 -3.80
N SER A 247 -7.54 9.90 -4.88
CA SER A 247 -8.99 10.10 -4.87
C SER A 247 -9.80 8.83 -4.58
N GLU A 248 -9.18 7.65 -4.61
CA GLU A 248 -9.85 6.37 -4.35
C GLU A 248 -9.71 5.90 -2.89
N VAL A 249 -8.83 6.53 -2.09
CA VAL A 249 -8.57 6.10 -0.71
C VAL A 249 -9.54 6.75 0.28
N THR A 250 -9.89 6.01 1.32
CA THR A 250 -10.63 6.55 2.47
C THR A 250 -9.65 7.17 3.45
N LEU A 251 -9.85 8.45 3.77
CA LEU A 251 -9.11 9.16 4.80
C LEU A 251 -9.83 9.01 6.15
N PRO A 252 -9.10 9.02 7.28
CA PRO A 252 -9.69 9.03 8.61
C PRO A 252 -10.54 10.29 8.87
#